data_AF-A0A7T7P0S0-F1
#
_entry.id   AF-A0A7T7P0S0-F1
#
_cell.length_a   1.000
_cell.length_b   1.000
_cell.length_c   1.000
_cell.angle_alpha   90.00
_cell.angle_beta   90.00
_cell.angle_gamma   90.00
#
_symmetry.space_group_name_H-M   'P 1'
#
loop_
_entity.id
_entity.type
_entity.pdbx_description
1 polymer ?
#
loop_
_entity_poly.entity_id
_entity_poly.type
_entity_poly.pdbx_seq_one_letter_code
_entity_poly.pdbx_strand_id
1 'polypeptide(L)'
;MKSNTHKVAKGINSSLLTSKGVDIGKFTQKVRGKNPVYRDPKTGWSISKNKGRPHGGSYWKLLDKGGTRKATLTKDGKILRK
;
A
#
# COMPACT_ATOMS: atom_id res chain seq x y z
N MET A 1 -4.78 1.35 -25.36
CA MET A 1 -5.55 0.66 -24.30
C MET A 1 -4.91 0.94 -22.95
N LYS A 2 -5.61 1.58 -21.99
CA LYS A 2 -5.08 1.76 -20.63
C LYS A 2 -5.24 0.43 -19.88
N SER A 3 -4.14 -0.22 -19.53
CA SER A 3 -4.17 -1.50 -18.78
C SER A 3 -5.00 -1.33 -17.49
N ASN A 4 -5.69 -2.39 -17.05
CA ASN A 4 -6.54 -2.36 -15.86
C ASN A 4 -5.79 -1.86 -14.60
N THR A 5 -4.47 -2.08 -14.57
CA THR A 5 -3.54 -1.57 -13.55
C THR A 5 -3.59 -0.05 -13.39
N HIS A 6 -3.74 0.71 -14.48
CA HIS A 6 -3.80 2.18 -14.42
C HIS A 6 -5.10 2.71 -13.80
N LYS A 7 -6.22 1.99 -13.90
CA LYS A 7 -7.46 2.35 -13.20
C LYS A 7 -7.34 2.07 -11.70
N VAL A 8 -6.75 0.93 -11.35
CA VAL A 8 -6.61 0.47 -9.95
C VAL A 8 -5.58 1.29 -9.17
N ALA A 9 -4.55 1.82 -9.83
CA ALA A 9 -3.55 2.69 -9.22
C ALA A 9 -3.93 4.18 -9.16
N LYS A 10 -5.15 4.56 -9.62
CA LYS A 10 -5.58 5.96 -9.68
C LYS A 10 -5.60 6.57 -8.27
N GLY A 11 -4.83 7.65 -8.09
CA GLY A 11 -4.71 8.34 -6.80
C GLY A 11 -3.68 7.73 -5.84
N ILE A 12 -2.87 6.77 -6.28
CA ILE A 12 -1.64 6.33 -5.59
C ILE A 12 -0.47 7.14 -6.13
N ASN A 13 0.46 7.55 -5.25
CA ASN A 13 1.68 8.24 -5.67
C ASN A 13 2.50 7.34 -6.61
N SER A 14 2.77 7.81 -7.83
CA SER A 14 3.46 7.05 -8.87
C SER A 14 4.85 6.60 -8.48
N SER A 15 5.55 7.35 -7.61
CA SER A 15 6.86 6.96 -7.10
C SER A 15 6.82 5.69 -6.26
N LEU A 16 5.66 5.27 -5.75
CA LEU A 16 5.49 4.02 -4.99
C LEU A 16 5.20 2.83 -5.90
N LEU A 17 4.95 3.05 -7.19
CA LEU A 17 4.51 2.00 -8.11
C LEU A 17 5.70 1.32 -8.80
N THR A 18 5.53 0.03 -9.04
CA THR A 18 6.35 -0.82 -9.92
C THR A 18 5.46 -1.37 -11.03
N SER A 19 6.03 -2.13 -11.96
CA SER A 19 5.25 -2.88 -12.95
C SER A 19 4.30 -3.91 -12.33
N LYS A 20 4.54 -4.33 -11.09
CA LYS A 20 3.79 -5.40 -10.39
C LYS A 20 2.82 -4.90 -9.32
N GLY A 21 2.87 -3.62 -8.94
CA GLY A 21 2.04 -3.06 -7.88
C GLY A 21 2.74 -1.97 -7.09
N VAL A 22 2.63 -2.00 -5.77
CA VAL A 22 3.31 -1.07 -4.85
C VAL A 22 4.63 -1.67 -4.40
N ASP A 23 5.69 -0.87 -4.41
CA ASP A 23 6.99 -1.25 -3.87
C ASP A 23 6.97 -1.25 -2.33
N ILE A 24 6.78 -2.43 -1.74
CA ILE A 24 6.75 -2.63 -0.29
C ILE A 24 8.10 -2.27 0.35
N GLY A 25 9.22 -2.38 -0.38
CA GLY A 25 10.56 -2.10 0.13
C GLY A 25 10.79 -0.63 0.49
N LYS A 26 9.98 0.30 -0.03
CA LYS A 26 10.07 1.73 0.30
C LYS A 26 9.59 2.08 1.70
N PHE A 27 8.78 1.22 2.32
CA PHE A 27 8.21 1.47 3.64
C PHE A 27 9.17 0.95 4.73
N THR A 28 10.21 1.72 5.01
CA THR A 28 11.29 1.29 5.94
C THR A 28 11.14 1.87 7.35
N GLN A 29 10.41 2.98 7.51
CA GLN A 29 10.30 3.65 8.80
C GLN A 29 9.15 3.09 9.63
N LYS A 30 9.44 2.30 10.67
CA LYS A 30 8.43 1.81 11.62
C LYS A 30 7.85 2.98 12.42
N VAL A 31 6.52 3.10 12.45
CA VAL A 31 5.82 4.11 13.25
C VAL A 31 5.61 3.57 14.66
N ARG A 32 6.21 4.23 15.66
CA ARG A 32 6.09 3.86 17.08
C ARG A 32 4.65 4.01 17.58
N GLY A 33 4.24 3.16 18.52
CA GLY A 33 2.91 3.21 19.15
C GLY A 33 1.73 2.78 18.25
N LYS A 34 1.98 2.35 17.01
CA LYS A 34 0.93 1.85 16.10
C LYS A 34 1.16 0.37 15.76
N ASN A 35 0.06 -0.37 15.60
CA ASN A 35 0.11 -1.72 15.01
C ASN A 35 0.79 -1.68 13.64
N PRO A 36 1.55 -2.72 13.25
CA PRO A 36 2.69 -2.57 12.35
C PRO A 36 2.38 -1.64 11.18
N VAL A 37 2.80 -0.39 11.31
CA VAL A 37 2.73 0.63 10.28
C VAL A 37 4.15 0.98 9.92
N TYR A 38 4.45 0.85 8.64
CA TYR A 38 5.71 1.27 8.07
C TYR A 38 5.44 2.42 7.10
N ARG A 39 6.22 3.48 7.23
CA ARG A 39 6.10 4.70 6.44
C ARG A 39 7.25 4.74 5.44
N ASP A 40 6.94 5.18 4.22
CA ASP A 40 7.96 5.65 3.29
C ASP A 40 8.38 7.07 3.72
N PRO A 41 9.64 7.28 4.14
CA PRO A 41 10.09 8.59 4.61
C PRO A 41 10.01 9.66 3.52
N LYS A 42 10.12 9.29 2.23
CA LYS A 42 10.12 10.25 1.11
C LYS A 42 8.75 10.84 0.86
N THR A 43 7.72 10.00 0.73
CA THR A 43 6.36 10.46 0.38
C THR A 43 5.47 10.69 1.60
N GLY A 44 5.82 10.09 2.74
CA GLY A 44 4.98 10.07 3.94
C GLY A 44 3.81 9.08 3.89
N TRP A 45 3.65 8.34 2.80
CA TRP A 45 2.67 7.26 2.71
C TRP A 45 3.05 6.11 3.63
N SER A 46 2.08 5.27 3.99
CA SER A 46 2.35 4.14 4.87
C SER A 46 1.60 2.87 4.48
N ILE A 47 2.14 1.73 4.88
CA ILE A 47 1.45 0.45 4.88
C ILE A 47 1.15 0.04 6.31
N SER A 48 -0.07 -0.44 6.55
CA SER A 48 -0.49 -1.01 7.83
C SER A 48 -0.86 -2.47 7.66
N LYS A 49 -0.38 -3.34 8.56
CA LYS A 49 -0.71 -4.78 8.50
C LYS A 49 -2.21 -4.99 8.70
N ASN A 50 -2.82 -5.79 7.84
CA ASN A 50 -4.22 -6.16 7.98
C ASN A 50 -4.40 -7.03 9.24
N LYS A 51 -5.37 -6.68 10.08
CA LYS A 51 -5.70 -7.41 11.32
C LYS A 51 -6.84 -8.40 11.17
N GLY A 52 -7.69 -8.23 10.15
CA GLY A 52 -8.83 -9.11 9.91
C GLY A 52 -8.41 -10.43 9.28
N ARG A 53 -9.36 -11.38 9.22
CA ARG A 53 -9.18 -12.62 8.45
C ARG A 53 -8.79 -12.26 7.01
N PRO A 54 -7.66 -12.75 6.49
CA PRO A 54 -7.25 -12.42 5.14
C PRO A 54 -8.22 -13.03 4.13
N HIS A 55 -8.82 -12.19 3.28
CA HIS A 55 -9.67 -12.61 2.18
C HIS A 55 -8.97 -12.32 0.85
N GLY A 56 -8.67 -13.39 0.09
CA GLY A 56 -8.00 -13.30 -1.22
C GLY A 56 -6.57 -12.77 -1.14
N GLY A 57 -5.81 -13.17 -0.13
CA GLY A 57 -4.40 -12.77 0.03
C GLY A 57 -4.17 -11.35 0.58
N SER A 58 -5.21 -10.68 1.11
CA SER A 58 -5.06 -9.35 1.71
C SER A 58 -4.11 -9.35 2.90
N TYR A 59 -3.04 -8.56 2.82
CA TYR A 59 -2.00 -8.50 3.84
C TYR A 59 -1.71 -7.08 4.31
N TRP A 60 -1.58 -6.10 3.40
CA TRP A 60 -1.35 -4.70 3.75
C TRP A 60 -2.53 -3.81 3.39
N LYS A 61 -2.69 -2.71 4.13
CA LYS A 61 -3.49 -1.55 3.75
C LYS A 61 -2.53 -0.43 3.35
N LEU A 62 -2.65 0.10 2.13
CA LEU A 62 -1.92 1.29 1.71
C LEU A 62 -2.69 2.53 2.16
N LEU A 63 -2.02 3.40 2.91
CA LEU A 63 -2.54 4.64 3.43
C LEU A 63 -1.77 5.81 2.79
N ASP A 64 -2.49 6.86 2.42
CA ASP A 64 -1.85 8.10 2.00
C ASP A 64 -1.16 8.82 3.17
N LYS A 65 -0.51 9.95 2.88
CA LYS A 65 0.16 10.79 3.88
C LYS A 65 -0.79 11.25 5.02
N GLY A 66 -2.08 11.37 4.74
CA GLY A 66 -3.12 11.74 5.71
C GLY A 66 -3.69 10.53 6.47
N GLY A 67 -3.24 9.31 6.18
CA GLY A 67 -3.75 8.09 6.81
C GLY A 67 -5.01 7.51 6.16
N THR A 68 -5.50 8.08 5.06
CA THR A 68 -6.66 7.55 4.34
C THR A 68 -6.26 6.35 3.50
N ARG A 69 -7.01 5.24 3.62
CA ARG A 69 -6.76 4.04 2.82
C ARG A 69 -7.02 4.29 1.33
N LYS A 70 -6.03 3.94 0.50
CA LYS A 70 -6.15 3.96 -0.97
C LYS A 70 -6.20 2.58 -1.60
N ALA A 71 -5.67 1.56 -0.92
CA ALA A 71 -5.68 0.20 -1.44
C ALA A 71 -5.52 -0.86 -0.36
N THR A 72 -5.85 -2.08 -0.74
CA THR A 72 -5.51 -3.35 -0.10
C THR A 72 -4.48 -4.03 -0.96
N LEU A 73 -3.40 -4.52 -0.34
CA LEU A 73 -2.31 -5.16 -1.06
C LEU A 73 -2.12 -6.60 -0.56
N THR A 74 -1.55 -7.44 -1.41
CA THR A 74 -0.91 -8.69 -0.98
C THR A 74 0.36 -8.39 -0.19
N LYS A 75 1.01 -9.44 0.36
CA LYS A 75 2.27 -9.30 1.09
C LYS A 75 3.37 -8.64 0.25
N ASP A 76 3.39 -8.95 -1.05
CA ASP A 76 4.40 -8.47 -2.01
C ASP A 76 3.99 -7.17 -2.73
N GLY A 77 2.87 -6.56 -2.35
CA GLY A 77 2.48 -5.24 -2.86
C GLY A 77 1.57 -5.24 -4.09
N LYS A 78 1.10 -6.40 -4.56
CA LYS A 78 0.07 -6.45 -5.62
C LYS A 78 -1.21 -5.81 -5.10
N ILE A 79 -1.79 -4.88 -5.88
CA ILE A 79 -3.04 -4.21 -5.52
C ILE A 79 -4.22 -5.15 -5.76
N LEU A 80 -5.07 -5.31 -4.74
CA LEU A 80 -6.26 -6.16 -4.79
C LEU A 80 -7.54 -5.35 -5.03
N ARG A 81 -7.76 -4.32 -4.20
CA ARG A 81 -8.99 -3.51 -4.17
C ARG A 81 -8.80 -2.25 -3.32
N LYS A 82 -9.68 -1.26 -3.45
CA LYS A 82 -9.75 -0.10 -2.54
C LYS A 82 -10.68 -0.41 -1.37
#